data_AF-A0A538F7B8-F1
#
_entry.id   AF-A0A538F7B8-F1
#
_cell.length_a   1.000
_cell.length_b   1.000
_cell.length_c   1.000
_cell.angle_alpha   90.00
_cell.angle_beta   90.00
_cell.angle_gamma   90.00
#
_symmetry.space_group_name_H-M   'P 1'
#
loop_
_entity.id
_entity.type
_entity.pdbx_description
1 polymer ?
#
loop_
_entity_poly.entity_id
_entity_poly.type
_entity_poly.pdbx_seq_one_letter_code
_entity_poly.pdbx_strand_id
1 'polypeptide(L)'
;MKRLVVGLSLLVLALALPLVALGDVTVGSGGGTPGTSLNFTLVGTNPLFSRGMNAALAVYDHYVYIGNRTDGSDTCGIGDPRRGVVPCPHPHPGILIADIADPTNPTVVGEIGSPYAGQVGITTRELRVWPQKKLLMVMTFRCSSVIHACPLGNDTTFPFDIKFFDLTDPVHPAFISSYVPTSVAGQQVKPHEMFLWVDPKNPDRALLWLSTPFSGTHSDNSARPQLMVVDISAVPSGGAAREVAEGNWNQFFPGSANQANYDFDLALHSMTPSFDGTRTYLAYLRGGFGVLDTSKVANDQVPAGTVESLNDNLLTPVPFPTWGTGPHCDGHTAAGCAESHSAVPLPGRPFALTIDEVYGSFTTPSFGWPWGWARLWNIAQPRRPHIIGQYKLLQNTSAYTPAPGENEFNSYSSHNPTVLRNRTRSSSGASRSSGMG
;
A
#
# COMPACT_ATOMS: atom_id res chain seq x y z
N MET A 1 -37.19 -65.85 42.20
CA MET A 1 -36.72 -65.95 43.60
C MET A 1 -35.36 -65.31 43.71
N LYS A 2 -35.22 -64.28 44.59
CA LYS A 2 -34.00 -63.90 45.38
C LYS A 2 -32.70 -63.62 44.60
N ARG A 3 -31.99 -62.50 44.70
CA ARG A 3 -31.85 -61.35 45.65
C ARG A 3 -31.12 -60.25 44.85
N LEU A 4 -31.58 -59.00 44.79
CA LEU A 4 -31.25 -57.89 45.70
C LEU A 4 -29.76 -57.76 46.08
N VAL A 5 -29.07 -56.82 45.43
CA VAL A 5 -28.00 -56.01 46.03
C VAL A 5 -28.35 -54.55 45.75
N VAL A 6 -28.52 -53.78 46.83
CA VAL A 6 -28.74 -52.35 46.87
C VAL A 6 -27.38 -51.66 47.01
N GLY A 7 -27.17 -50.55 46.31
CA GLY A 7 -25.96 -49.74 46.43
C GLY A 7 -26.12 -48.37 45.78
N LEU A 8 -26.71 -47.45 46.55
CA LEU A 8 -26.76 -45.99 46.46
C LEU A 8 -25.65 -45.34 45.60
N SER A 9 -25.99 -44.38 44.73
CA SER A 9 -25.19 -43.14 44.50
C SER A 9 -25.94 -42.09 43.66
N LEU A 10 -26.31 -41.03 44.38
CA LEU A 10 -26.40 -39.61 44.03
C LEU A 10 -26.46 -39.13 42.56
N LEU A 11 -27.51 -38.33 42.35
CA LEU A 11 -27.69 -37.25 41.40
C LEU A 11 -26.42 -36.40 41.19
N VAL A 12 -25.96 -36.25 39.95
CA VAL A 12 -25.31 -35.02 39.46
C VAL A 12 -25.85 -34.74 38.07
N LEU A 13 -26.75 -33.77 37.99
CA LEU A 13 -27.23 -33.17 36.75
C LEU A 13 -26.10 -32.26 36.24
N ALA A 14 -25.20 -32.80 35.41
CA ALA A 14 -24.16 -32.01 34.77
C ALA A 14 -24.77 -31.20 33.61
N LEU A 15 -24.89 -29.88 33.82
CA LEU A 15 -25.09 -28.90 32.76
C LEU A 15 -24.01 -29.10 31.68
N ALA A 16 -24.41 -29.55 30.49
CA ALA A 16 -23.57 -29.55 29.31
C ALA A 16 -23.39 -28.10 28.83
N LEU A 17 -22.41 -27.40 29.38
CA LEU A 17 -21.83 -26.23 28.72
C LEU A 17 -21.05 -26.73 27.50
N PRO A 18 -21.14 -26.06 26.33
CA PRO A 18 -20.28 -26.39 25.22
C PRO A 18 -18.84 -26.09 25.66
N LEU A 19 -18.03 -27.14 25.78
CA LEU A 19 -16.59 -27.01 25.88
C LEU A 19 -16.14 -26.36 24.56
N VAL A 20 -15.86 -25.06 24.60
CA VAL A 20 -15.07 -24.42 23.55
C VAL A 20 -13.71 -25.10 23.63
N ALA A 21 -13.46 -26.03 22.71
CA ALA A 21 -12.15 -26.59 22.52
C ALA A 21 -11.24 -25.45 22.04
N LEU A 22 -10.52 -24.84 22.99
CA LEU A 22 -9.32 -24.07 22.70
C LEU A 22 -8.30 -25.10 22.19
N GLY A 23 -8.35 -25.36 20.88
CA GLY A 23 -7.32 -26.14 20.23
C GLY A 23 -6.00 -25.39 20.40
N ASP A 24 -5.05 -26.01 21.11
CA ASP A 24 -3.67 -25.55 21.11
C ASP A 24 -3.20 -25.43 19.66
N VAL A 25 -2.90 -24.20 19.26
CA VAL A 25 -2.39 -23.92 17.93
C VAL A 25 -0.96 -24.46 17.87
N THR A 26 -0.81 -25.63 17.26
CA THR A 26 0.49 -26.26 17.05
C THR A 26 1.26 -25.55 15.93
N VAL A 27 2.52 -25.23 16.24
CA VAL A 27 3.46 -24.52 15.36
C VAL A 27 3.95 -25.45 14.26
N GLY A 28 3.67 -25.12 13.00
CA GLY A 28 4.40 -25.64 11.84
C GLY A 28 5.56 -24.71 11.47
N SER A 29 6.66 -25.25 10.96
CA SER A 29 7.78 -24.43 10.46
C SER A 29 7.38 -23.67 9.20
N GLY A 30 7.52 -22.34 9.19
CA GLY A 30 7.69 -21.57 7.94
C GLY A 30 6.73 -20.41 7.66
N GLY A 31 5.75 -20.10 8.52
CA GLY A 31 4.90 -18.92 8.35
C GLY A 31 4.52 -18.28 9.69
N GLY A 32 4.26 -16.98 9.72
CA GLY A 32 3.59 -16.38 10.87
C GLY A 32 2.19 -16.97 11.01
N THR A 33 1.88 -17.60 12.14
CA THR A 33 0.54 -18.13 12.39
C THR A 33 -0.45 -16.96 12.45
N PRO A 34 -1.50 -16.93 11.62
CA PRO A 34 -2.54 -15.91 11.72
C PRO A 34 -3.07 -15.82 13.15
N GLY A 35 -3.25 -14.59 13.65
CA GLY A 35 -3.73 -14.38 15.02
C GLY A 35 -2.68 -14.57 16.13
N THR A 36 -1.40 -14.81 15.80
CA THR A 36 -0.33 -14.80 16.80
C THR A 36 0.36 -13.45 16.87
N SER A 37 0.58 -12.96 18.09
CA SER A 37 1.31 -11.72 18.36
C SER A 37 2.09 -11.85 19.65
N LEU A 38 3.33 -11.36 19.67
CA LEU A 38 4.17 -11.31 20.88
C LEU A 38 4.25 -9.87 21.38
N ASN A 39 3.98 -9.65 22.67
CA ASN A 39 3.93 -8.32 23.31
C ASN A 39 2.87 -7.36 22.74
N PHE A 40 1.84 -7.91 22.10
CA PHE A 40 0.63 -7.19 21.69
C PHE A 40 -0.59 -7.91 22.23
N THR A 41 -1.67 -7.16 22.42
CA THR A 41 -2.99 -7.69 22.77
C THR A 41 -3.96 -7.26 21.69
N LEU A 42 -4.71 -8.21 21.13
CA LEU A 42 -5.82 -7.90 20.24
C LEU A 42 -6.91 -7.21 21.06
N VAL A 43 -7.25 -5.97 20.68
CA VAL A 43 -8.30 -5.20 21.37
C VAL A 43 -9.68 -5.51 20.78
N GLY A 44 -9.79 -5.50 19.46
CA GLY A 44 -11.01 -5.83 18.72
C GLY A 44 -10.68 -6.07 17.25
N THR A 45 -11.62 -6.69 16.54
CA THR A 45 -11.48 -7.00 15.11
C THR A 45 -12.86 -7.05 14.44
N ASN A 46 -12.90 -6.75 13.15
CA ASN A 46 -14.06 -6.96 12.30
C ASN A 46 -13.59 -7.63 11.01
N PRO A 47 -14.17 -8.76 10.57
CA PRO A 47 -13.77 -9.44 9.35
C PRO A 47 -14.19 -8.71 8.07
N LEU A 48 -14.92 -7.59 8.19
CA LEU A 48 -15.41 -6.77 7.08
C LEU A 48 -16.23 -7.61 6.09
N PHE A 49 -17.26 -8.29 6.61
CA PHE A 49 -18.09 -9.27 5.89
C PHE A 49 -17.32 -10.45 5.29
N SER A 50 -16.10 -10.71 5.79
CA SER A 50 -15.16 -11.65 5.19
C SER A 50 -14.89 -11.36 3.71
N ARG A 51 -14.99 -10.08 3.31
CA ARG A 51 -14.92 -9.71 1.89
C ARG A 51 -13.54 -9.91 1.27
N GLY A 52 -12.47 -10.00 2.07
CA GLY A 52 -11.10 -10.08 1.56
C GLY A 52 -10.67 -8.82 0.81
N MET A 53 -9.51 -8.87 0.13
CA MET A 53 -9.02 -7.81 -0.78
C MET A 53 -9.05 -6.36 -0.25
N ASN A 54 -9.03 -6.15 1.06
CA ASN A 54 -8.99 -4.80 1.63
C ASN A 54 -7.72 -4.06 1.18
N ALA A 55 -7.87 -2.78 0.83
CA ALA A 55 -6.77 -1.91 0.42
C ALA A 55 -6.37 -0.96 1.56
N ALA A 56 -5.80 0.20 1.23
CA ALA A 56 -5.44 1.21 2.22
C ALA A 56 -6.64 1.62 3.07
N LEU A 57 -6.35 2.09 4.28
CA LEU A 57 -7.34 2.67 5.18
C LEU A 57 -7.03 4.14 5.44
N ALA A 58 -8.06 4.90 5.76
CA ALA A 58 -7.92 6.25 6.31
C ALA A 58 -8.85 6.41 7.53
N VAL A 59 -8.45 7.23 8.49
CA VAL A 59 -9.19 7.43 9.75
C VAL A 59 -9.63 8.88 9.85
N TYR A 60 -10.90 9.09 10.20
CA TYR A 60 -11.47 10.39 10.55
C TYR A 60 -12.29 10.24 11.84
N ASP A 61 -11.87 10.93 12.91
CA ASP A 61 -12.47 10.76 14.25
C ASP A 61 -12.48 9.27 14.67
N HIS A 62 -13.66 8.68 14.90
CA HIS A 62 -13.85 7.27 15.20
C HIS A 62 -14.36 6.47 14.01
N TYR A 63 -14.19 6.96 12.78
CA TYR A 63 -14.53 6.24 11.55
C TYR A 63 -13.28 5.83 10.79
N VAL A 64 -13.27 4.60 10.30
CA VAL A 64 -12.26 4.05 9.40
C VAL A 64 -12.89 3.81 8.04
N TYR A 65 -12.30 4.38 7.00
CA TYR A 65 -12.64 4.12 5.60
C TYR A 65 -11.68 3.08 5.04
N ILE A 66 -12.18 1.98 4.51
CA ILE A 66 -11.39 0.85 4.03
C ILE A 66 -11.63 0.65 2.54
N GLY A 67 -10.62 0.95 1.74
CA GLY A 67 -10.63 0.71 0.29
C GLY A 67 -10.65 -0.77 -0.07
N ASN A 68 -10.76 -1.05 -1.35
CA ASN A 68 -10.81 -2.41 -1.88
C ASN A 68 -9.87 -2.55 -3.10
N ARG A 69 -9.05 -3.61 -3.11
CA ARG A 69 -8.09 -3.94 -4.18
C ARG A 69 -8.77 -4.51 -5.43
N THR A 70 -10.00 -5.00 -5.30
CA THR A 70 -10.81 -5.54 -6.40
C THR A 70 -11.84 -4.51 -6.89
N ASP A 71 -12.86 -4.97 -7.61
CA ASP A 71 -13.91 -4.19 -8.22
C ASP A 71 -15.32 -4.78 -7.98
N GLY A 72 -16.35 -4.16 -8.56
CA GLY A 72 -17.72 -4.70 -8.56
C GLY A 72 -18.04 -5.63 -9.72
N SER A 73 -17.03 -6.31 -10.30
CA SER A 73 -17.27 -7.28 -11.36
C SER A 73 -17.89 -8.57 -10.81
N ASP A 74 -18.48 -9.33 -11.73
CA ASP A 74 -19.09 -10.63 -11.48
C ASP A 74 -18.22 -11.78 -12.02
N THR A 75 -16.91 -11.55 -12.05
CA THR A 75 -15.93 -12.46 -12.65
C THR A 75 -14.82 -12.82 -11.68
N CYS A 76 -14.48 -14.10 -11.63
CA CYS A 76 -13.27 -14.59 -10.98
C CYS A 76 -12.09 -14.51 -11.97
N GLY A 77 -11.16 -13.58 -11.77
CA GLY A 77 -9.93 -13.52 -12.57
C GLY A 77 -8.95 -14.68 -12.31
N ILE A 78 -7.77 -14.62 -12.95
CA ILE A 78 -6.82 -15.75 -13.00
C ILE A 78 -6.33 -16.16 -11.62
N GLY A 79 -6.09 -15.19 -10.73
CA GLY A 79 -5.62 -15.42 -9.36
C GLY A 79 -6.70 -15.79 -8.35
N ASP A 80 -7.99 -15.85 -8.74
CA ASP A 80 -9.07 -16.21 -7.81
C ASP A 80 -9.21 -17.76 -7.72
N PRO A 81 -9.21 -18.36 -6.52
CA PRO A 81 -9.40 -19.81 -6.37
C PRO A 81 -10.75 -20.31 -6.89
N ARG A 82 -11.75 -19.44 -7.04
CA ARG A 82 -13.08 -19.74 -7.59
C ARG A 82 -13.13 -19.59 -9.12
N ARG A 83 -11.99 -19.41 -9.80
CA ARG A 83 -11.90 -19.28 -11.27
C ARG A 83 -12.77 -20.31 -11.99
N GLY A 84 -13.57 -19.84 -12.94
CA GLY A 84 -14.50 -20.66 -13.72
C GLY A 84 -15.93 -20.70 -13.19
N VAL A 85 -16.20 -20.11 -12.02
CA VAL A 85 -17.55 -19.90 -11.49
C VAL A 85 -18.17 -18.63 -12.09
N VAL A 86 -19.45 -18.71 -12.50
CA VAL A 86 -20.26 -17.60 -13.00
C VAL A 86 -21.70 -17.76 -12.47
N PRO A 87 -22.29 -16.77 -11.77
CA PRO A 87 -21.72 -15.48 -11.37
C PRO A 87 -20.63 -15.64 -10.28
N CYS A 88 -19.65 -14.75 -10.28
CA CYS A 88 -18.61 -14.64 -9.25
C CYS A 88 -18.48 -13.20 -8.74
N PRO A 89 -19.46 -12.70 -7.96
CA PRO A 89 -19.43 -11.33 -7.49
C PRO A 89 -18.47 -11.20 -6.32
N HIS A 90 -17.79 -10.06 -6.24
CA HIS A 90 -17.09 -9.67 -5.02
C HIS A 90 -18.06 -9.04 -4.02
N PRO A 91 -18.15 -9.55 -2.78
CA PRO A 91 -19.00 -8.95 -1.76
C PRO A 91 -18.49 -7.56 -1.37
N HIS A 92 -19.39 -6.59 -1.21
CA HIS A 92 -19.08 -5.23 -0.74
C HIS A 92 -17.85 -4.59 -1.44
N PRO A 93 -17.88 -4.40 -2.77
CA PRO A 93 -16.74 -3.94 -3.54
C PRO A 93 -16.39 -2.46 -3.34
N GLY A 94 -17.24 -1.70 -2.63
CA GLY A 94 -17.06 -0.29 -2.35
C GLY A 94 -16.05 -0.02 -1.22
N ILE A 95 -16.11 1.21 -0.69
CA ILE A 95 -15.31 1.64 0.45
C ILE A 95 -16.14 1.43 1.71
N LEU A 96 -15.75 0.47 2.55
CA LEU A 96 -16.47 0.27 3.82
C LEU A 96 -16.14 1.37 4.81
N ILE A 97 -17.14 1.71 5.62
CA ILE A 97 -17.03 2.67 6.72
C ILE A 97 -17.26 1.87 8.00
N ALA A 98 -16.25 1.79 8.85
CA ALA A 98 -16.33 1.14 10.15
C ALA A 98 -16.28 2.18 11.27
N ASP A 99 -17.21 2.07 12.22
CA ASP A 99 -17.18 2.79 13.49
C ASP A 99 -16.27 2.02 14.47
N ILE A 100 -15.30 2.75 15.04
CA ILE A 100 -14.31 2.29 16.00
C ILE A 100 -14.38 3.07 17.33
N ALA A 101 -15.50 3.73 17.63
CA ALA A 101 -15.72 4.44 18.89
C ALA A 101 -15.56 3.50 20.10
N ASP A 102 -16.03 2.25 19.96
CA ASP A 102 -15.63 1.13 20.80
C ASP A 102 -14.59 0.27 20.04
N PRO A 103 -13.28 0.43 20.31
CA PRO A 103 -12.25 -0.33 19.61
C PRO A 103 -12.26 -1.83 19.94
N THR A 104 -13.01 -2.26 20.97
CA THR A 104 -13.17 -3.68 21.31
C THR A 104 -14.20 -4.38 20.42
N ASN A 105 -15.11 -3.61 19.81
CA ASN A 105 -16.16 -4.10 18.93
C ASN A 105 -16.34 -3.17 17.71
N PRO A 106 -15.35 -3.08 16.82
CA PRO A 106 -15.48 -2.27 15.60
C PRO A 106 -16.62 -2.81 14.72
N THR A 107 -17.48 -1.93 14.22
CA THR A 107 -18.67 -2.31 13.44
C THR A 107 -18.71 -1.60 12.10
N VAL A 108 -19.13 -2.29 11.04
CA VAL A 108 -19.34 -1.65 9.74
C VAL A 108 -20.69 -0.93 9.76
N VAL A 109 -20.67 0.37 9.50
CA VAL A 109 -21.83 1.27 9.59
C VAL A 109 -22.25 1.86 8.24
N GLY A 110 -21.44 1.70 7.19
CA GLY A 110 -21.75 2.19 5.86
C GLY A 110 -20.82 1.68 4.77
N GLU A 111 -21.15 2.01 3.52
CA GLU A 111 -20.35 1.72 2.34
C GLU A 111 -20.53 2.85 1.32
N ILE A 112 -19.42 3.44 0.84
CA ILE A 112 -19.45 4.26 -0.37
C ILE A 112 -19.45 3.28 -1.55
N GLY A 113 -20.55 3.26 -2.30
CA GLY A 113 -20.73 2.39 -3.46
C GLY A 113 -20.76 3.15 -4.79
N SER A 114 -21.39 2.53 -5.79
CA SER A 114 -21.59 3.11 -7.13
C SER A 114 -22.37 4.44 -7.03
N PRO A 115 -22.03 5.47 -7.85
CA PRO A 115 -21.11 5.46 -8.97
C PRO A 115 -19.65 5.77 -8.61
N TYR A 116 -19.32 5.88 -7.33
CA TYR A 116 -18.03 6.43 -6.89
C TYR A 116 -17.00 5.37 -6.47
N ALA A 117 -17.46 4.21 -6.01
CA ALA A 117 -16.64 3.06 -5.67
C ALA A 117 -17.35 1.75 -6.03
N GLY A 118 -16.60 0.65 -6.11
CA GLY A 118 -17.14 -0.65 -6.51
C GLY A 118 -17.60 -0.72 -7.96
N GLN A 119 -17.08 0.14 -8.84
CA GLN A 119 -17.31 0.04 -10.28
C GLN A 119 -16.50 -1.13 -10.85
N VAL A 120 -16.98 -1.73 -11.94
CA VAL A 120 -16.27 -2.80 -12.66
C VAL A 120 -14.90 -2.31 -13.13
N GLY A 121 -13.86 -3.12 -12.91
CA GLY A 121 -12.48 -2.88 -13.30
C GLY A 121 -11.72 -1.84 -12.46
N ILE A 122 -12.34 -1.19 -11.48
CA ILE A 122 -11.77 -0.05 -10.74
C ILE A 122 -11.60 -0.40 -9.25
N THR A 123 -10.37 -0.23 -8.74
CA THR A 123 -10.04 -0.35 -7.32
C THR A 123 -10.06 1.01 -6.63
N THR A 124 -10.37 1.00 -5.33
CA THR A 124 -10.16 2.13 -4.41
C THR A 124 -8.88 1.87 -3.62
N ARG A 125 -7.74 2.09 -4.27
CA ARG A 125 -6.43 1.57 -3.83
C ARG A 125 -5.88 2.31 -2.61
N GLU A 126 -5.85 3.63 -2.68
CA GLU A 126 -5.27 4.50 -1.66
C GLU A 126 -6.32 5.48 -1.13
N LEU A 127 -6.33 5.66 0.19
CA LEU A 127 -7.23 6.59 0.88
C LEU A 127 -6.43 7.48 1.82
N ARG A 128 -6.76 8.77 1.88
CA ARG A 128 -6.20 9.74 2.83
C ARG A 128 -7.33 10.63 3.35
N VAL A 129 -7.20 11.13 4.57
CA VAL A 129 -8.12 12.10 5.14
C VAL A 129 -7.34 13.34 5.56
N TRP A 130 -7.87 14.53 5.25
CA TRP A 130 -7.44 15.81 5.82
C TRP A 130 -8.47 16.20 6.90
N PRO A 131 -8.22 15.84 8.17
CA PRO A 131 -9.26 15.89 9.20
C PRO A 131 -9.76 17.31 9.46
N GLN A 132 -8.86 18.30 9.44
CA GLN A 132 -9.19 19.70 9.70
C GLN A 132 -10.16 20.28 8.66
N LYS A 133 -10.17 19.72 7.44
CA LYS A 133 -11.07 20.11 6.35
C LYS A 133 -12.17 19.10 6.08
N LYS A 134 -12.28 18.04 6.90
CA LYS A 134 -13.25 16.96 6.72
C LYS A 134 -13.21 16.39 5.30
N LEU A 135 -12.02 16.28 4.71
CA LEU A 135 -11.87 15.88 3.31
C LEU A 135 -11.35 14.45 3.24
N LEU A 136 -12.08 13.55 2.58
CA LEU A 136 -11.60 12.23 2.18
C LEU A 136 -11.10 12.30 0.74
N MET A 137 -9.93 11.74 0.50
CA MET A 137 -9.31 11.56 -0.82
C MET A 137 -9.25 10.07 -1.13
N VAL A 138 -9.75 9.68 -2.29
CA VAL A 138 -9.76 8.30 -2.77
C VAL A 138 -9.09 8.24 -4.13
N MET A 139 -7.96 7.55 -4.21
CA MET A 139 -7.33 7.24 -5.49
C MET A 139 -8.01 6.02 -6.10
N THR A 140 -8.46 6.16 -7.34
CA THR A 140 -9.03 5.06 -8.11
C THR A 140 -8.28 4.84 -9.41
N PHE A 141 -8.08 3.57 -9.76
CA PHE A 141 -7.49 3.18 -11.04
C PHE A 141 -7.84 1.73 -11.37
N ARG A 142 -7.47 1.28 -12.57
CA ARG A 142 -7.71 -0.08 -13.02
C ARG A 142 -7.07 -1.13 -12.12
N CYS A 143 -7.85 -2.07 -11.58
CA CYS A 143 -7.30 -3.19 -10.82
C CYS A 143 -6.72 -4.31 -11.71
N SER A 144 -5.84 -5.12 -11.13
CA SER A 144 -5.14 -6.20 -11.83
C SER A 144 -6.04 -7.40 -12.07
N SER A 145 -6.12 -7.87 -13.32
CA SER A 145 -6.79 -9.12 -13.67
C SER A 145 -6.07 -10.37 -13.19
N VAL A 146 -4.77 -10.24 -12.90
CA VAL A 146 -3.92 -11.34 -12.42
C VAL A 146 -3.97 -11.41 -10.89
N ILE A 147 -3.81 -10.28 -10.21
CA ILE A 147 -3.59 -10.23 -8.76
C ILE A 147 -4.88 -9.94 -7.98
N HIS A 148 -5.89 -9.32 -8.61
CA HIS A 148 -7.07 -8.78 -7.92
C HIS A 148 -8.41 -9.24 -8.51
N ALA A 149 -8.37 -10.29 -9.34
CA ALA A 149 -9.53 -10.93 -9.95
C ALA A 149 -10.38 -10.05 -10.87
N CYS A 150 -9.87 -8.90 -11.33
CA CYS A 150 -10.64 -7.97 -12.15
C CYS A 150 -10.72 -8.38 -13.64
N PRO A 151 -11.68 -7.85 -14.42
CA PRO A 151 -11.73 -8.02 -15.85
C PRO A 151 -10.49 -7.46 -16.56
N LEU A 152 -10.17 -8.02 -17.71
CA LEU A 152 -9.18 -7.43 -18.62
C LEU A 152 -9.72 -6.11 -19.19
N GLY A 153 -8.87 -5.10 -19.25
CA GLY A 153 -9.19 -3.81 -19.86
C GLY A 153 -7.97 -2.90 -19.86
N ASN A 154 -8.15 -1.61 -20.14
CA ASN A 154 -7.09 -0.60 -20.14
C ASN A 154 -7.58 0.68 -19.44
N ASP A 155 -6.72 1.68 -19.32
CA ASP A 155 -7.04 2.93 -18.60
C ASP A 155 -8.11 3.78 -19.34
N THR A 156 -8.48 3.44 -20.58
CA THR A 156 -9.63 4.03 -21.29
C THR A 156 -10.93 3.33 -20.90
N THR A 157 -10.92 2.01 -20.75
CA THR A 157 -12.08 1.23 -20.30
C THR A 157 -12.36 1.45 -18.82
N PHE A 158 -11.30 1.54 -18.01
CA PHE A 158 -11.33 1.66 -16.56
C PHE A 158 -10.50 2.90 -16.17
N PRO A 159 -11.08 4.11 -16.27
CA PRO A 159 -10.37 5.35 -16.02
C PRO A 159 -9.92 5.49 -14.57
N PHE A 160 -8.90 6.32 -14.36
CA PHE A 160 -8.33 6.64 -13.07
C PHE A 160 -8.57 8.10 -12.71
N ASP A 161 -8.69 8.37 -11.41
CA ASP A 161 -8.79 9.71 -10.86
C ASP A 161 -8.53 9.70 -9.34
N ILE A 162 -8.51 10.88 -8.74
CA ILE A 162 -8.60 11.10 -7.31
C ILE A 162 -9.95 11.74 -7.03
N LYS A 163 -10.80 11.05 -6.28
CA LYS A 163 -12.12 11.53 -5.86
C LYS A 163 -12.04 12.18 -4.48
N PHE A 164 -12.79 13.25 -4.30
CA PHE A 164 -12.85 14.01 -3.07
C PHE A 164 -14.25 13.98 -2.48
N PHE A 165 -14.34 13.73 -1.17
CA PHE A 165 -15.61 13.70 -0.45
C PHE A 165 -15.55 14.56 0.81
N ASP A 166 -16.66 15.23 1.11
CA ASP A 166 -16.88 15.92 2.38
C ASP A 166 -17.34 14.92 3.45
N LEU A 167 -16.73 15.01 4.63
CA LEU A 167 -16.97 14.19 5.81
C LEU A 167 -17.74 14.97 6.90
N THR A 168 -18.51 16.00 6.52
CA THR A 168 -19.44 16.64 7.46
C THR A 168 -20.45 15.65 8.04
N ASP A 169 -20.91 14.70 7.22
CA ASP A 169 -21.56 13.46 7.65
C ASP A 169 -20.62 12.27 7.35
N PRO A 170 -19.83 11.78 8.33
CA PRO A 170 -18.82 10.74 8.11
C PRO A 170 -19.39 9.39 7.64
N VAL A 171 -20.67 9.10 7.93
CA VAL A 171 -21.31 7.85 7.49
C VAL A 171 -21.96 7.98 6.11
N HIS A 172 -22.18 9.22 5.63
CA HIS A 172 -22.62 9.51 4.26
C HIS A 172 -21.72 10.55 3.57
N PRO A 173 -20.45 10.21 3.25
CA PRO A 173 -19.53 11.13 2.59
C PRO A 173 -20.09 11.69 1.29
N ALA A 174 -20.17 13.02 1.18
CA ALA A 174 -20.73 13.68 0.01
C ALA A 174 -19.64 13.92 -1.04
N PHE A 175 -19.82 13.42 -2.26
CA PHE A 175 -18.88 13.67 -3.35
C PHE A 175 -18.78 15.18 -3.68
N ILE A 176 -17.56 15.69 -3.79
CA ILE A 176 -17.27 17.09 -4.14
C ILE A 176 -16.88 17.18 -5.61
N SER A 177 -15.79 16.50 -5.98
CA SER A 177 -15.18 16.57 -7.30
C SER A 177 -14.22 15.39 -7.51
N SER A 178 -13.73 15.25 -8.74
CA SER A 178 -12.62 14.36 -9.06
C SER A 178 -11.54 15.10 -9.85
N TYR A 179 -10.31 14.58 -9.74
CA TYR A 179 -9.13 15.11 -10.42
C TYR A 179 -8.41 13.98 -11.15
N VAL A 180 -8.15 14.17 -12.45
CA VAL A 180 -7.32 13.26 -13.24
C VAL A 180 -5.93 13.86 -13.34
N PRO A 181 -4.88 13.23 -12.74
CA PRO A 181 -3.52 13.74 -12.87
C PRO A 181 -3.13 13.85 -14.35
N THR A 182 -2.70 15.03 -14.75
CA THR A 182 -2.36 15.36 -16.14
C THR A 182 -1.08 16.18 -16.11
N SER A 183 -0.02 15.70 -16.76
CA SER A 183 1.29 16.36 -16.78
C SER A 183 1.26 17.69 -17.53
N VAL A 184 2.32 18.49 -17.39
CA VAL A 184 2.48 19.74 -18.16
C VAL A 184 2.47 19.51 -19.68
N ALA A 185 2.80 18.29 -20.12
CA ALA A 185 2.73 17.87 -21.52
C ALA A 185 1.31 17.49 -21.98
N GLY A 186 0.30 17.63 -21.11
CA GLY A 186 -1.10 17.32 -21.39
C GLY A 186 -1.42 15.81 -21.38
N GLN A 187 -0.53 14.96 -20.85
CA GLN A 187 -0.77 13.52 -20.78
C GLN A 187 -1.44 13.17 -19.46
N GLN A 188 -2.54 12.41 -19.49
CA GLN A 188 -3.09 11.82 -18.29
C GLN A 188 -2.11 10.77 -17.74
N VAL A 189 -1.77 10.88 -16.46
CA VAL A 189 -0.77 10.04 -15.81
C VAL A 189 -1.43 9.25 -14.69
N LYS A 190 -1.39 7.91 -14.79
CA LYS A 190 -1.99 7.05 -13.78
C LYS A 190 -1.17 7.10 -12.48
N PRO A 191 -1.76 7.49 -11.34
CA PRO A 191 -1.07 7.42 -10.06
C PRO A 191 -1.08 5.99 -9.49
N HIS A 192 -0.17 5.70 -8.57
CA HIS A 192 -0.06 4.38 -7.92
C HIS A 192 -0.12 4.48 -6.39
N GLU A 193 0.65 5.39 -5.79
CA GLU A 193 0.56 5.73 -4.38
C GLU A 193 0.36 7.23 -4.17
N MET A 194 -0.22 7.59 -3.03
CA MET A 194 -0.31 8.99 -2.60
C MET A 194 0.11 9.23 -1.16
N PHE A 195 0.70 10.39 -0.92
CA PHE A 195 0.93 10.92 0.42
C PHE A 195 0.21 12.27 0.56
N LEU A 196 -0.61 12.40 1.60
CA LEU A 196 -1.20 13.69 1.98
C LEU A 196 -0.24 14.41 2.91
N TRP A 197 0.24 15.57 2.49
CA TRP A 197 1.01 16.47 3.35
C TRP A 197 0.22 17.76 3.56
N VAL A 198 -0.08 18.02 4.83
CA VAL A 198 -0.68 19.28 5.28
C VAL A 198 0.45 20.17 5.74
N ASP A 199 0.48 21.40 5.25
CA ASP A 199 1.57 22.32 5.54
C ASP A 199 1.60 22.64 7.05
N PRO A 200 2.70 22.32 7.76
CA PRO A 200 2.78 22.55 9.20
C PRO A 200 2.80 24.04 9.57
N LYS A 201 3.05 24.95 8.61
CA LYS A 201 3.00 26.40 8.79
C LYS A 201 1.65 26.99 8.39
N ASN A 202 0.87 26.28 7.58
CA ASN A 202 -0.43 26.73 7.10
C ASN A 202 -1.44 25.55 7.05
N PRO A 203 -2.28 25.37 8.09
CA PRO A 203 -3.22 24.25 8.14
C PRO A 203 -4.36 24.33 7.11
N ASP A 204 -4.45 25.43 6.33
CA ASP A 204 -5.36 25.59 5.20
C ASP A 204 -4.73 25.19 3.86
N ARG A 205 -3.47 24.76 3.88
CA ARG A 205 -2.73 24.31 2.70
C ARG A 205 -2.42 22.82 2.79
N ALA A 206 -2.81 22.07 1.78
CA ALA A 206 -2.49 20.66 1.67
C ALA A 206 -2.17 20.28 0.23
N LEU A 207 -1.17 19.42 0.07
CA LEU A 207 -0.79 18.86 -1.24
C LEU A 207 -0.78 17.33 -1.18
N LEU A 208 -1.02 16.73 -2.34
CA LEU A 208 -0.85 15.30 -2.58
C LEU A 208 0.44 15.08 -3.35
N TRP A 209 1.34 14.28 -2.79
CA TRP A 209 2.45 13.69 -3.52
C TRP A 209 1.94 12.40 -4.14
N LEU A 210 2.10 12.24 -5.46
CA LEU A 210 1.60 11.11 -6.22
C LEU A 210 2.78 10.41 -6.89
N SER A 211 2.93 9.10 -6.68
CA SER A 211 3.83 8.31 -7.53
C SER A 211 3.06 7.97 -8.78
N THR A 212 3.74 8.06 -9.90
CA THR A 212 3.20 7.75 -11.20
C THR A 212 4.14 6.76 -11.90
N PRO A 213 4.35 5.56 -11.30
CA PRO A 213 5.28 4.59 -11.82
C PRO A 213 4.87 4.22 -13.23
N PHE A 214 5.80 4.48 -14.15
CA PHE A 214 5.72 3.97 -15.50
C PHE A 214 7.03 3.27 -15.79
N SER A 215 6.96 1.94 -15.86
CA SER A 215 8.02 1.07 -16.33
C SER A 215 7.68 0.57 -17.74
N GLY A 216 8.66 0.00 -18.45
CA GLY A 216 8.48 -0.38 -19.86
C GLY A 216 8.73 0.76 -20.84
N THR A 217 8.54 0.50 -22.15
CA THR A 217 9.05 1.34 -23.26
C THR A 217 8.77 2.83 -23.06
N HIS A 218 9.81 3.65 -23.14
CA HIS A 218 9.80 5.10 -22.88
C HIS A 218 9.66 5.53 -21.40
N SER A 219 10.11 4.71 -20.46
CA SER A 219 10.15 5.09 -19.02
C SER A 219 11.08 6.28 -18.72
N ASP A 220 11.99 6.61 -19.64
CA ASP A 220 12.86 7.78 -19.68
C ASP A 220 12.22 9.02 -20.35
N ASN A 221 10.97 8.93 -20.80
CA ASN A 221 10.25 10.03 -21.43
C ASN A 221 9.91 11.12 -20.40
N SER A 222 10.51 12.30 -20.57
CA SER A 222 10.27 13.45 -19.70
C SER A 222 8.84 13.98 -19.73
N ALA A 223 8.04 13.67 -20.75
CA ALA A 223 6.62 14.03 -20.81
C ALA A 223 5.74 13.22 -19.83
N ARG A 224 6.31 12.15 -19.24
CA ARG A 224 5.66 11.28 -18.26
C ARG A 224 6.41 11.37 -16.94
N PRO A 225 5.89 12.13 -15.96
CA PRO A 225 6.50 12.20 -14.66
C PRO A 225 6.43 10.86 -13.92
N GLN A 226 7.42 10.61 -13.08
CA GLN A 226 7.45 9.53 -12.07
C GLN A 226 6.90 10.02 -10.72
N LEU A 227 6.92 11.34 -10.48
CA LEU A 227 6.34 12.03 -9.34
C LEU A 227 5.51 13.22 -9.80
N MET A 228 4.32 13.40 -9.24
CA MET A 228 3.54 14.63 -9.35
C MET A 228 3.19 15.16 -7.96
N VAL A 229 3.13 16.48 -7.79
CA VAL A 229 2.64 17.13 -6.56
C VAL A 229 1.47 18.03 -6.92
N VAL A 230 0.35 17.83 -6.22
CA VAL A 230 -0.94 18.45 -6.53
C VAL A 230 -1.45 19.22 -5.31
N ASP A 231 -1.67 20.51 -5.47
CA ASP A 231 -2.35 21.35 -4.49
C ASP A 231 -3.85 21.07 -4.47
N ILE A 232 -4.37 20.71 -3.30
CA ILE A 232 -5.78 20.41 -3.06
C ILE A 232 -6.45 21.40 -2.11
N SER A 233 -5.78 22.50 -1.78
CA SER A 233 -6.19 23.46 -0.75
C SER A 233 -7.55 24.10 -1.04
N ALA A 234 -7.90 24.28 -2.32
CA ALA A 234 -9.17 24.85 -2.73
C ALA A 234 -10.34 23.84 -2.77
N VAL A 235 -10.04 22.53 -2.78
CA VAL A 235 -11.04 21.47 -2.97
C VAL A 235 -12.13 21.45 -1.88
N PRO A 236 -11.82 21.61 -0.58
CA PRO A 236 -12.86 21.66 0.46
C PRO A 236 -13.93 22.74 0.24
N SER A 237 -13.59 23.81 -0.47
CA SER A 237 -14.49 24.91 -0.82
C SER A 237 -15.12 24.78 -2.22
N GLY A 238 -15.01 23.60 -2.86
CA GLY A 238 -15.50 23.35 -4.22
C GLY A 238 -14.57 23.85 -5.34
N GLY A 239 -13.35 24.27 -5.00
CA GLY A 239 -12.32 24.63 -5.98
C GLY A 239 -11.66 23.42 -6.65
N ALA A 240 -10.82 23.69 -7.65
CA ALA A 240 -10.10 22.65 -8.36
C ALA A 240 -8.78 22.26 -7.66
N ALA A 241 -8.43 20.99 -7.73
CA ALA A 241 -7.06 20.53 -7.49
C ALA A 241 -6.15 20.98 -8.64
N ARG A 242 -4.90 21.32 -8.35
CA ARG A 242 -3.95 21.88 -9.33
C ARG A 242 -2.58 21.25 -9.17
N GLU A 243 -1.99 20.83 -10.27
CA GLU A 243 -0.59 20.42 -10.26
C GLU A 243 0.31 21.62 -9.94
N VAL A 244 1.32 21.40 -9.10
CA VAL A 244 2.32 22.41 -8.71
C VAL A 244 3.75 21.95 -8.94
N ALA A 245 4.01 20.66 -9.07
CA ALA A 245 5.34 20.16 -9.44
C ALA A 245 5.29 18.77 -10.07
N GLU A 246 6.26 18.47 -10.93
CA GLU A 246 6.46 17.13 -11.50
C GLU A 246 7.93 16.80 -11.71
N GLY A 247 8.27 15.51 -11.80
CA GLY A 247 9.64 15.09 -12.12
C GLY A 247 9.73 13.68 -12.67
N ASN A 248 10.72 13.45 -13.54
CA ASN A 248 11.17 12.14 -14.01
C ASN A 248 12.70 12.11 -13.99
N TRP A 249 13.28 11.07 -13.42
CA TRP A 249 14.73 10.90 -13.29
C TRP A 249 15.26 9.62 -13.94
N ASN A 250 14.40 8.81 -14.56
CA ASN A 250 14.78 7.53 -15.16
C ASN A 250 15.88 7.68 -16.21
N GLN A 251 15.84 8.77 -16.98
CA GLN A 251 16.85 9.11 -18.00
C GLN A 251 18.26 9.33 -17.43
N PHE A 252 18.39 9.56 -16.12
CA PHE A 252 19.68 9.75 -15.46
C PHE A 252 20.31 8.44 -14.98
N PHE A 253 19.55 7.34 -14.96
CA PHE A 253 20.06 6.02 -14.57
C PHE A 253 20.95 5.44 -15.66
N PRO A 254 22.17 4.95 -15.34
CA PRO A 254 23.08 4.41 -16.34
C PRO A 254 22.45 3.30 -17.18
N GLY A 255 22.42 3.47 -18.50
CA GLY A 255 21.90 2.48 -19.42
C GLY A 255 20.38 2.29 -19.39
N SER A 256 19.60 3.16 -18.75
CA SER A 256 18.14 3.03 -18.64
C SER A 256 17.38 3.11 -19.96
N ALA A 257 18.02 3.65 -21.01
CA ALA A 257 17.53 3.59 -22.39
C ALA A 257 17.29 2.14 -22.87
N ASN A 258 18.03 1.17 -22.31
CA ASN A 258 17.70 -0.25 -22.44
C ASN A 258 17.10 -0.77 -21.12
N GLN A 259 15.79 -0.98 -21.13
CA GLN A 259 15.03 -1.34 -19.92
C GLN A 259 15.32 -2.73 -19.39
N ALA A 260 15.85 -3.62 -20.23
CA ALA A 260 16.33 -4.91 -19.78
C ALA A 260 17.44 -4.74 -18.73
N ASN A 261 18.19 -3.63 -18.73
CA ASN A 261 19.21 -3.30 -17.72
C ASN A 261 18.65 -3.10 -16.30
N TYR A 262 17.32 -3.03 -16.18
CA TYR A 262 16.60 -2.86 -14.92
C TYR A 262 15.39 -3.80 -14.84
N ASP A 263 15.46 -4.97 -15.47
CA ASP A 263 14.39 -5.98 -15.51
C ASP A 263 13.00 -5.43 -15.91
N PHE A 264 12.95 -4.35 -16.69
CA PHE A 264 11.73 -3.62 -17.03
C PHE A 264 10.97 -3.04 -15.84
N ASP A 265 11.66 -2.75 -14.73
CA ASP A 265 11.03 -2.33 -13.48
C ASP A 265 11.67 -1.08 -12.84
N LEU A 266 12.40 -0.27 -13.61
CA LEU A 266 12.89 1.03 -13.12
C LEU A 266 11.75 2.05 -13.05
N ALA A 267 11.18 2.26 -11.86
CA ALA A 267 10.11 3.24 -11.64
C ALA A 267 10.06 3.75 -10.19
N LEU A 268 9.55 4.98 -10.00
CA LEU A 268 9.27 5.50 -8.66
C LEU A 268 7.99 4.87 -8.13
N HIS A 269 8.12 3.94 -7.20
CA HIS A 269 6.97 3.22 -6.63
C HIS A 269 6.22 4.07 -5.61
N SER A 270 6.97 4.67 -4.70
CA SER A 270 6.46 5.38 -3.53
C SER A 270 7.37 6.54 -3.16
N MET A 271 6.79 7.45 -2.41
CA MET A 271 7.49 8.59 -1.85
C MET A 271 6.93 8.93 -0.48
N THR A 272 7.72 9.63 0.31
CA THR A 272 7.21 10.29 1.51
C THR A 272 7.91 11.63 1.68
N PRO A 273 7.18 12.76 1.76
CA PRO A 273 7.78 14.01 2.18
C PRO A 273 8.15 13.96 3.66
N SER A 274 9.23 14.67 4.00
CA SER A 274 9.57 15.05 5.38
C SER A 274 8.44 15.87 6.01
N PHE A 275 8.42 15.95 7.35
CA PHE A 275 7.38 16.69 8.08
C PHE A 275 7.25 18.15 7.60
N ASP A 276 8.37 18.84 7.38
CA ASP A 276 8.39 20.21 6.86
C ASP A 276 8.22 20.30 5.34
N GLY A 277 8.07 19.17 4.65
CA GLY A 277 7.92 19.07 3.20
C GLY A 277 9.17 19.36 2.40
N THR A 278 10.27 19.81 3.01
CA THR A 278 11.45 20.34 2.28
C THR A 278 12.29 19.27 1.61
N ARG A 279 12.12 18.01 2.04
CA ARG A 279 12.72 16.84 1.42
C ARG A 279 11.66 15.81 1.10
N THR A 280 11.83 15.07 0.02
CA THR A 280 11.03 13.90 -0.33
C THR A 280 11.92 12.67 -0.46
N TYR A 281 11.53 11.57 0.19
CA TYR A 281 12.24 10.30 0.19
C TYR A 281 11.64 9.40 -0.89
N LEU A 282 12.48 8.85 -1.77
CA LEU A 282 12.06 8.15 -2.99
C LEU A 282 12.35 6.66 -2.89
N ALA A 283 11.33 5.81 -3.09
CA ALA A 283 11.46 4.37 -3.21
C ALA A 283 11.37 3.96 -4.68
N TYR A 284 12.51 3.60 -5.26
CA TYR A 284 12.61 3.23 -6.67
C TYR A 284 12.72 1.71 -6.83
N LEU A 285 11.76 1.10 -7.52
CA LEU A 285 11.91 -0.27 -8.02
C LEU A 285 13.14 -0.32 -8.92
N ARG A 286 14.01 -1.31 -8.70
CA ARG A 286 15.33 -1.49 -9.33
C ARG A 286 16.32 -0.31 -9.28
N GLY A 287 15.88 0.87 -8.87
CA GLY A 287 16.69 2.07 -8.79
C GLY A 287 17.19 2.38 -7.38
N GLY A 288 16.63 1.76 -6.32
CA GLY A 288 17.11 1.89 -4.95
C GLY A 288 16.45 3.02 -4.16
N PHE A 289 17.24 3.79 -3.40
CA PHE A 289 16.74 4.80 -2.47
C PHE A 289 17.40 6.16 -2.67
N GLY A 290 16.59 7.20 -2.92
CA GLY A 290 17.03 8.56 -3.15
C GLY A 290 16.33 9.59 -2.27
N VAL A 291 16.90 10.80 -2.20
CA VAL A 291 16.31 11.96 -1.55
C VAL A 291 16.24 13.12 -2.55
N LEU A 292 15.10 13.78 -2.58
CA LEU A 292 14.76 14.92 -3.43
C LEU A 292 14.61 16.18 -2.58
N ASP A 293 15.06 17.33 -3.10
CA ASP A 293 14.78 18.65 -2.52
C ASP A 293 13.42 19.16 -3.01
N THR A 294 12.48 19.30 -2.08
CA THR A 294 11.14 19.83 -2.35
C THR A 294 10.88 21.14 -1.59
N SER A 295 11.94 21.84 -1.18
CA SER A 295 11.85 23.08 -0.41
C SER A 295 11.08 24.19 -1.10
N LYS A 296 11.23 24.36 -2.43
CA LYS A 296 10.46 25.36 -3.19
C LYS A 296 8.95 25.09 -3.14
N VAL A 297 8.56 23.82 -3.31
CA VAL A 297 7.17 23.38 -3.21
C VAL A 297 6.65 23.55 -1.78
N ALA A 298 7.40 23.07 -0.78
CA ALA A 298 7.00 23.14 0.61
C ALA A 298 6.83 24.57 1.13
N ASN A 299 7.70 25.49 0.72
CA ASN A 299 7.66 26.90 1.15
C ASN A 299 6.73 27.78 0.29
N ASP A 300 5.89 27.17 -0.57
CA ASP A 300 4.94 27.90 -1.42
C ASP A 300 5.59 28.93 -2.36
N GLN A 301 6.74 28.55 -2.92
CA GLN A 301 7.55 29.40 -3.79
C GLN A 301 7.39 29.07 -5.28
N VAL A 302 6.48 28.15 -5.62
CA VAL A 302 6.10 27.87 -7.02
C VAL A 302 5.15 28.98 -7.48
N PRO A 303 5.47 29.72 -8.55
CA PRO A 303 4.59 30.79 -9.03
C PRO A 303 3.19 30.26 -9.38
N ALA A 304 2.15 31.01 -8.99
CA ALA A 304 0.77 30.62 -9.28
C ALA A 304 0.54 30.41 -10.78
N GLY A 305 -0.10 29.30 -11.13
CA GLY A 305 -0.38 28.93 -12.54
C GLY A 305 0.83 28.31 -13.26
N THR A 306 1.92 28.01 -12.55
CA THR A 306 3.07 27.28 -13.09
C THR A 306 3.24 25.94 -12.38
N VAL A 307 3.97 25.02 -13.02
CA VAL A 307 4.34 23.73 -12.45
C VAL A 307 5.87 23.68 -12.38
N GLU A 308 6.40 23.37 -11.20
CA GLU A 308 7.84 23.26 -10.98
C GLU A 308 8.39 21.93 -11.54
N SER A 309 9.45 22.01 -12.34
CA SER A 309 10.23 20.81 -12.69
C SER A 309 11.14 20.43 -11.53
N LEU A 310 11.05 19.18 -11.07
CA LEU A 310 11.86 18.61 -10.00
C LEU A 310 13.10 17.86 -10.52
N ASN A 311 13.35 17.90 -11.84
CA ASN A 311 14.40 17.10 -12.47
C ASN A 311 15.82 17.46 -11.99
N ASP A 312 16.04 18.72 -11.61
CA ASP A 312 17.34 19.22 -11.13
C ASP A 312 17.46 19.20 -9.60
N ASN A 313 16.46 18.68 -8.89
CA ASN A 313 16.34 18.81 -7.44
C ASN A 313 16.79 17.56 -6.66
N LEU A 314 17.34 16.55 -7.33
CA LEU A 314 17.85 15.36 -6.64
C LEU A 314 19.01 15.73 -5.70
N LEU A 315 18.84 15.44 -4.41
CA LEU A 315 19.93 15.55 -3.44
C LEU A 315 20.85 14.34 -3.55
N THR A 316 20.28 13.14 -3.65
CA THR A 316 21.06 11.92 -3.91
C THR A 316 21.37 11.83 -5.40
N PRO A 317 22.65 11.77 -5.82
CA PRO A 317 22.99 11.62 -7.22
C PRO A 317 22.56 10.25 -7.75
N VAL A 318 22.20 10.18 -9.03
CA VAL A 318 21.92 8.92 -9.75
C VAL A 318 23.24 8.31 -10.24
N PRO A 319 23.44 6.97 -10.21
CA PRO A 319 22.53 5.97 -9.65
C PRO A 319 22.40 6.09 -8.13
N PHE A 320 21.18 5.92 -7.62
CA PHE A 320 20.98 5.90 -6.17
C PHE A 320 21.68 4.70 -5.54
N PRO A 321 22.01 4.77 -4.24
CA PRO A 321 22.41 3.61 -3.47
C PRO A 321 21.36 2.48 -3.57
N THR A 322 21.84 1.30 -3.92
CA THR A 322 21.06 0.07 -4.07
C THR A 322 21.58 -1.04 -3.15
N TRP A 323 20.93 -2.20 -3.14
CA TRP A 323 21.25 -3.36 -2.32
C TRP A 323 21.00 -4.67 -3.07
N GLY A 324 21.33 -5.79 -2.42
CA GLY A 324 21.16 -7.11 -3.02
C GLY A 324 21.97 -7.23 -4.31
N THR A 325 21.35 -7.76 -5.36
CA THR A 325 21.94 -7.86 -6.70
C THR A 325 21.89 -6.55 -7.50
N GLY A 326 21.31 -5.49 -6.93
CA GLY A 326 21.22 -4.17 -7.56
C GLY A 326 20.11 -4.08 -8.62
N PRO A 327 20.37 -3.46 -9.79
CA PRO A 327 19.33 -3.20 -10.80
C PRO A 327 18.87 -4.44 -11.57
N HIS A 328 19.58 -5.55 -11.44
CA HIS A 328 19.18 -6.85 -11.98
C HIS A 328 18.91 -7.81 -10.85
N CYS A 329 17.87 -8.63 -10.98
CA CYS A 329 17.63 -9.73 -10.06
C CYS A 329 17.38 -11.03 -10.82
N ASP A 330 18.33 -11.96 -10.70
CA ASP A 330 18.14 -13.36 -11.12
C ASP A 330 17.05 -14.07 -10.30
N GLY A 331 16.72 -13.51 -9.13
CA GLY A 331 15.82 -14.12 -8.16
C GLY A 331 16.45 -15.31 -7.45
N HIS A 332 15.81 -15.81 -6.40
CA HIS A 332 16.18 -17.10 -5.80
C HIS A 332 17.63 -17.17 -5.29
N THR A 333 18.24 -16.02 -4.95
CA THR A 333 19.59 -15.93 -4.38
C THR A 333 19.57 -15.23 -3.02
N ALA A 334 20.48 -15.60 -2.12
CA ALA A 334 20.54 -15.02 -0.77
C ALA A 334 20.77 -13.49 -0.72
N ALA A 335 21.24 -12.88 -1.82
CA ALA A 335 21.42 -11.43 -1.93
C ALA A 335 20.08 -10.68 -2.00
N GLY A 336 19.05 -11.29 -2.60
CA GLY A 336 17.74 -10.68 -2.81
C GLY A 336 17.73 -9.56 -3.85
N CYS A 337 16.53 -9.06 -4.11
CA CYS A 337 16.23 -8.08 -5.15
C CYS A 337 16.12 -6.65 -4.60
N ALA A 338 16.55 -5.64 -5.36
CA ALA A 338 16.36 -4.24 -5.02
C ALA A 338 14.97 -3.71 -5.43
N GLU A 339 13.91 -4.16 -4.74
CA GLU A 339 12.52 -3.79 -5.04
C GLU A 339 11.94 -2.78 -4.06
N SER A 340 12.56 -1.60 -3.97
CA SER A 340 12.16 -0.55 -3.03
C SER A 340 10.71 -0.13 -3.25
N HIS A 341 9.83 -0.58 -2.37
CA HIS A 341 8.39 -0.28 -2.43
C HIS A 341 8.04 0.98 -1.66
N SER A 342 8.53 1.13 -0.42
CA SER A 342 8.24 2.29 0.43
C SER A 342 9.52 2.91 0.97
N ALA A 343 9.52 4.22 1.19
CA ALA A 343 10.63 4.97 1.79
C ALA A 343 10.11 6.02 2.77
N VAL A 344 10.16 5.72 4.08
CA VAL A 344 9.53 6.55 5.12
C VAL A 344 10.57 7.10 6.10
N PRO A 345 10.68 8.43 6.29
CA PRO A 345 11.60 9.01 7.27
C PRO A 345 11.15 8.73 8.71
N LEU A 346 12.12 8.57 9.61
CA LEU A 346 11.87 8.48 11.04
C LEU A 346 11.71 9.90 11.63
N PRO A 347 10.55 10.24 12.22
CA PRO A 347 10.33 11.58 12.77
C PRO A 347 11.41 12.01 13.76
N GLY A 348 12.01 13.18 13.51
CA GLY A 348 13.02 13.78 14.39
C GLY A 348 14.37 13.06 14.42
N ARG A 349 14.64 12.15 13.48
CA ARG A 349 15.91 11.42 13.40
C ARG A 349 16.45 11.45 11.96
N PRO A 350 17.77 11.40 11.76
CA PRO A 350 18.37 11.35 10.44
C PRO A 350 18.33 9.93 9.87
N PHE A 351 17.17 9.27 9.95
CA PHE A 351 16.98 7.92 9.43
C PHE A 351 15.76 7.82 8.52
N ALA A 352 15.81 6.92 7.56
CA ALA A 352 14.67 6.48 6.79
C ALA A 352 14.58 4.96 6.78
N LEU A 353 13.38 4.43 6.70
CA LEU A 353 13.11 3.02 6.54
C LEU A 353 12.67 2.76 5.11
N THR A 354 13.35 1.85 4.42
CA THR A 354 12.86 1.30 3.16
C THR A 354 12.40 -0.13 3.33
N ILE A 355 11.46 -0.55 2.50
CA ILE A 355 10.88 -1.88 2.51
C ILE A 355 10.74 -2.35 1.07
N ASP A 356 11.03 -3.63 0.83
CA ASP A 356 10.87 -4.23 -0.48
C ASP A 356 9.49 -4.87 -0.69
N GLU A 357 8.92 -4.72 -1.89
CA GLU A 357 7.77 -5.50 -2.36
C GLU A 357 8.24 -6.62 -3.29
N VAL A 358 8.16 -7.85 -2.80
CA VAL A 358 8.46 -9.07 -3.55
C VAL A 358 7.27 -10.01 -3.37
N TYR A 359 6.46 -10.13 -4.41
CA TYR A 359 5.35 -11.09 -4.52
C TYR A 359 5.85 -12.47 -4.92
N GLY A 360 4.96 -13.45 -5.14
CA GLY A 360 5.36 -14.74 -5.69
C GLY A 360 5.72 -14.68 -7.18
N SER A 361 6.31 -15.76 -7.71
CA SER A 361 6.76 -15.87 -9.10
C SER A 361 5.65 -15.73 -10.15
N PHE A 362 4.37 -15.81 -9.73
CA PHE A 362 3.22 -15.52 -10.59
C PHE A 362 3.15 -14.07 -11.07
N THR A 363 3.80 -13.13 -10.38
CA THR A 363 3.91 -11.73 -10.83
C THR A 363 5.15 -11.52 -11.69
N THR A 364 6.30 -12.03 -11.21
CA THR A 364 7.62 -11.87 -11.85
C THR A 364 8.47 -13.12 -11.58
N PRO A 365 9.06 -13.79 -12.58
CA PRO A 365 9.79 -15.06 -12.37
C PRO A 365 10.96 -14.99 -11.37
N SER A 366 11.62 -13.82 -11.26
CA SER A 366 12.71 -13.58 -10.31
C SER A 366 12.22 -13.33 -8.88
N PHE A 367 10.92 -13.16 -8.68
CA PHE A 367 10.39 -13.05 -7.35
C PHE A 367 10.24 -14.43 -6.70
N GLY A 368 10.23 -14.43 -5.38
CA GLY A 368 10.46 -15.65 -4.63
C GLY A 368 11.22 -15.36 -3.35
N TRP A 369 11.57 -16.44 -2.68
CA TRP A 369 12.64 -16.39 -1.71
C TRP A 369 13.95 -15.86 -2.33
N PRO A 370 14.74 -15.06 -1.61
CA PRO A 370 14.36 -14.42 -0.35
C PRO A 370 13.36 -13.31 -0.63
N TRP A 371 12.27 -13.32 0.15
CA TRP A 371 11.25 -12.27 0.07
C TRP A 371 11.82 -10.93 0.47
N GLY A 372 11.08 -9.85 0.20
CA GLY A 372 11.48 -8.50 0.56
C GLY A 372 11.60 -8.26 2.07
N TRP A 373 12.46 -7.33 2.49
CA TRP A 373 12.64 -7.00 3.90
C TRP A 373 12.93 -5.51 4.14
N ALA A 374 12.96 -5.10 5.41
CA ALA A 374 13.12 -3.71 5.79
C ALA A 374 14.60 -3.32 6.00
N ARG A 375 14.98 -2.12 5.56
CA ARG A 375 16.33 -1.55 5.73
C ARG A 375 16.25 -0.18 6.36
N LEU A 376 17.13 0.06 7.34
CA LEU A 376 17.29 1.35 7.99
C LEU A 376 18.48 2.08 7.36
N TRP A 377 18.22 3.30 6.89
CA TRP A 377 19.17 4.17 6.22
C TRP A 377 19.56 5.33 7.13
N ASN A 378 20.84 5.67 7.16
CA ASN A 378 21.31 6.97 7.63
C ASN A 378 21.20 7.99 6.50
N ILE A 379 20.47 9.07 6.76
CA ILE A 379 20.19 10.16 5.83
C ILE A 379 20.68 11.52 6.36
N ALA A 380 21.58 11.52 7.34
CA ALA A 380 22.21 12.75 7.85
C ALA A 380 22.89 13.54 6.73
N GLN A 381 23.45 12.82 5.74
CA GLN A 381 23.97 13.36 4.50
C GLN A 381 23.08 12.89 3.33
N PRO A 382 22.06 13.66 2.91
CA PRO A 382 21.11 13.21 1.88
C PRO A 382 21.75 12.97 0.51
N ARG A 383 22.95 13.50 0.27
CA ARG A 383 23.74 13.20 -0.95
C ARG A 383 24.38 11.81 -0.95
N ARG A 384 24.50 11.16 0.22
CA ARG A 384 25.18 9.87 0.40
C ARG A 384 24.46 9.02 1.46
N PRO A 385 23.17 8.70 1.26
CA PRO A 385 22.46 7.83 2.19
C PRO A 385 23.10 6.44 2.16
N HIS A 386 23.13 5.76 3.30
CA HIS A 386 23.68 4.39 3.39
C HIS A 386 22.93 3.57 4.43
N ILE A 387 22.88 2.26 4.21
CA ILE A 387 22.24 1.30 5.11
C ILE A 387 23.08 1.17 6.38
N ILE A 388 22.43 1.23 7.53
CA ILE A 388 23.04 1.00 8.85
C ILE A 388 22.44 -0.20 9.59
N GLY A 389 21.35 -0.76 9.08
CA GLY A 389 20.70 -1.91 9.68
C GLY A 389 19.66 -2.52 8.76
N GLN A 390 19.34 -3.78 9.00
CA GLN A 390 18.34 -4.54 8.24
C GLN A 390 17.53 -5.38 9.23
N TYR A 391 16.24 -5.50 8.97
CA TYR A 391 15.35 -6.38 9.73
C TYR A 391 14.86 -7.48 8.80
N LYS A 392 15.26 -8.72 9.11
CA LYS A 392 14.93 -9.92 8.34
C LYS A 392 14.11 -10.89 9.18
N LEU A 393 13.13 -11.52 8.55
CA LEU A 393 12.50 -12.74 9.04
C LEU A 393 13.27 -13.96 8.54
N LEU A 394 12.99 -15.14 9.07
CA LEU A 394 13.61 -16.40 8.65
C LEU A 394 13.50 -16.58 7.11
N GLN A 395 12.33 -16.26 6.55
CA GLN A 395 12.01 -16.37 5.13
C GLN A 395 12.80 -15.40 4.23
N ASN A 396 13.60 -14.49 4.79
CA ASN A 396 14.52 -13.62 4.06
C ASN A 396 15.99 -14.10 4.16
N THR A 397 16.24 -15.29 4.71
CA THR A 397 17.59 -15.80 5.00
C THR A 397 17.91 -17.10 4.27
N SER A 398 19.20 -17.38 4.12
CA SER A 398 19.74 -18.62 3.55
C SER A 398 19.33 -19.90 4.31
N ALA A 399 18.93 -19.76 5.58
CA ALA A 399 18.51 -20.88 6.41
C ALA A 399 17.07 -21.35 6.11
N TYR A 400 16.30 -20.56 5.36
CA TYR A 400 14.94 -20.92 4.97
C TYR A 400 14.94 -21.67 3.64
N THR A 401 14.13 -22.72 3.56
CA THR A 401 13.84 -23.44 2.33
C THR A 401 12.34 -23.36 2.07
N PRO A 402 11.89 -22.68 1.01
CA PRO A 402 10.47 -22.60 0.68
C PRO A 402 9.87 -23.98 0.46
N ALA A 403 8.63 -24.18 0.93
CA ALA A 403 7.87 -25.37 0.62
C ALA A 403 7.46 -25.39 -0.88
N PRO A 404 7.13 -26.56 -1.46
CA PRO A 404 6.61 -26.63 -2.82
C PRO A 404 5.42 -25.69 -3.04
N GLY A 405 5.45 -24.89 -4.11
CA GLY A 405 4.42 -23.91 -4.46
C GLY A 405 4.41 -22.61 -3.64
N GLU A 406 5.24 -22.50 -2.58
CA GLU A 406 5.29 -21.29 -1.76
C GLU A 406 5.84 -20.09 -2.53
N ASN A 407 6.86 -20.31 -3.35
CA ASN A 407 7.42 -19.27 -4.19
C ASN A 407 6.41 -18.72 -5.21
N GLU A 408 5.37 -19.47 -5.56
CA GLU A 408 4.45 -19.10 -6.63
C GLU A 408 3.36 -18.15 -6.16
N PHE A 409 2.77 -18.35 -4.98
CA PHE A 409 1.54 -17.64 -4.57
C PHE A 409 1.65 -16.92 -3.23
N ASN A 410 2.78 -16.99 -2.54
CA ASN A 410 2.96 -16.30 -1.27
C ASN A 410 3.72 -14.99 -1.46
N SER A 411 3.56 -14.09 -0.51
CA SER A 411 4.47 -12.99 -0.28
C SER A 411 4.74 -12.90 1.23
N TYR A 412 5.97 -12.53 1.58
CA TYR A 412 6.35 -12.17 2.95
C TYR A 412 6.94 -10.76 2.99
N SER A 413 6.55 -9.93 2.03
CA SER A 413 6.88 -8.52 1.98
C SER A 413 5.92 -7.70 2.84
N SER A 414 6.44 -6.59 3.34
CA SER A 414 5.61 -5.60 4.02
C SER A 414 5.38 -4.38 3.12
N HIS A 415 4.30 -3.64 3.36
CA HIS A 415 3.92 -2.51 2.52
C HIS A 415 3.53 -1.33 3.41
N ASN A 416 3.88 -0.11 2.99
CA ASN A 416 3.42 1.15 3.58
C ASN A 416 3.56 1.22 5.11
N PRO A 417 4.81 1.23 5.63
CA PRO A 417 5.05 1.19 7.05
C PRO A 417 4.62 2.50 7.73
N THR A 418 3.91 2.37 8.84
CA THR A 418 3.71 3.47 9.78
C THR A 418 4.92 3.59 10.70
N VAL A 419 5.73 4.62 10.47
CA VAL A 419 6.92 4.90 11.29
C VAL A 419 6.60 6.00 12.32
N LEU A 420 6.82 5.67 13.60
CA LEU A 420 6.84 6.60 14.72
C LEU A 420 8.29 6.83 15.17
N ARG A 421 8.53 7.88 15.96
CA ARG A 421 9.87 8.27 16.42
C ARG A 421 10.74 7.11 16.94
N ASN A 422 10.13 6.19 17.70
CA ASN A 422 10.79 5.06 18.35
C ASN A 422 10.20 3.69 17.96
N ARG A 423 9.23 3.63 17.05
CA ARG A 423 8.52 2.39 16.71
C ARG A 423 8.17 2.39 15.23
N THR A 424 8.36 1.27 14.56
CA THR A 424 7.83 1.06 13.22
C THR A 424 6.74 0.01 13.32
N ARG A 425 5.60 0.27 12.68
CA ARG A 425 4.57 -0.72 12.38
C ARG A 425 4.54 -0.90 10.87
N SER A 426 4.53 -2.13 10.41
CA SER A 426 4.38 -2.46 8.99
C SER A 426 3.50 -3.69 8.90
N SER A 427 2.62 -3.75 7.91
CA SER A 427 1.87 -4.96 7.61
C SER A 427 2.67 -5.79 6.61
N SER A 428 3.25 -6.91 7.05
CA SER A 428 3.55 -8.03 6.16
C SER A 428 2.36 -8.97 6.18
N GLY A 429 1.71 -9.15 5.03
CA GLY A 429 0.75 -10.21 4.88
C GLY A 429 1.50 -11.47 4.45
N ALA A 430 1.46 -12.55 5.23
CA ALA A 430 1.55 -13.88 4.64
C ALA A 430 0.23 -14.15 3.92
N SER A 431 -0.02 -13.43 2.83
CA SER A 431 -1.16 -13.74 1.97
C SER A 431 -0.72 -14.88 1.08
N ARG A 432 -1.36 -16.05 1.20
CA ARG A 432 -1.63 -16.79 -0.02
C ARG A 432 -2.47 -15.85 -0.88
N SER A 433 -2.03 -15.53 -2.08
CA SER A 433 -2.87 -14.83 -3.06
C SER A 433 -4.12 -15.63 -3.45
N SER A 434 -4.31 -16.83 -2.88
CA SER A 434 -5.51 -17.65 -2.94
C SER A 434 -5.86 -18.23 -1.57
N GLY A 435 -6.93 -17.73 -0.95
CA GLY A 435 -7.43 -18.31 0.30
C GLY A 435 -8.43 -17.45 1.05
N MET A 436 -9.54 -17.08 0.41
CA MET A 436 -10.79 -16.95 1.16
C MET A 436 -11.13 -18.36 1.67
N GLY A 437 -11.08 -18.53 2.98
CA GLY A 437 -11.78 -19.59 3.70
C GLY A 437 -13.01 -19.01 4.34
#